data_AF-A0A1F3PVD0-F1
#
_entry.id   AF-A0A1F3PVD0-F1
#
_cell.length_a   1.000
_cell.length_b   1.000
_cell.length_c   1.000
_cell.angle_alpha   90.00
_cell.angle_beta   90.00
_cell.angle_gamma   90.00
#
_symmetry.space_group_name_H-M   'P 1'
#
loop_
_entity.id
_entity.type
_entity.pdbx_description
1 polymer ?
#
loop_
_entity_poly.entity_id
_entity_poly.type
_entity_poly.pdbx_seq_one_letter_code
_entity_poly.pdbx_strand_id
1 'polypeptide(L)'
;MRWYVTIFLILTIFIFANGQSNRKVFIPVYENGDTCYWYKIFQKKTSDLHLQNLLTSTDTFHFRFQDHSHVVDVFTTDNKTYHAMITCYTYSYISDDKKKKPKVYSVQVESDPVLAEKIFYFAKQIDTIPTEDLIKGWNNGCDGVTYLFESSNPSSYYFKTYWTPKAQDSIVREAKIIQNFVDSLYSCLKLHEKFQSFFSTLKPGSYTNGSMIITKPSKKQIKRSIKYEPYRAYLETVNDTLNKYLSDTLTTLLQTNKADFFYRTYYLKMSSKNKLKKIKTDEDFNAMDSKKNYKQNKKNIRKAFRRIKIDFVHSKVSYWKGIEYFRENVDVF
;
A
#
# COMPACT_ATOMS: atom_id res chain seq x y z
N MET A 1 8.71 -42.62 56.76
CA MET A 1 9.01 -41.16 56.81
C MET A 1 9.54 -40.55 55.50
N ARG A 2 9.72 -41.30 54.39
CA ARG A 2 10.20 -40.77 53.09
C ARG A 2 9.11 -40.46 52.06
N TRP A 3 7.85 -40.86 52.31
CA TRP A 3 6.75 -40.73 51.35
C TRP A 3 5.93 -39.43 51.52
N TYR A 4 5.96 -38.80 52.70
CA TYR A 4 5.23 -37.55 52.96
C TYR A 4 5.91 -36.31 52.35
N VAL A 5 7.21 -36.36 52.08
CA VAL A 5 7.96 -35.24 51.47
C VAL A 5 7.63 -35.09 49.98
N THR A 6 7.36 -36.19 49.27
CA THR A 6 7.06 -36.17 47.83
C THR A 6 5.65 -35.64 47.53
N ILE A 7 4.67 -35.89 48.41
CA ILE A 7 3.29 -35.41 48.24
C ILE A 7 3.20 -33.88 48.47
N PHE A 8 4.00 -33.33 49.39
CA PHE A 8 4.05 -31.88 49.65
C PHE A 8 4.70 -31.10 48.50
N LEU A 9 5.65 -31.72 47.78
CA LEU A 9 6.29 -31.09 46.62
C LEU A 9 5.39 -31.05 45.38
N ILE A 10 4.46 -32.00 45.24
CA ILE A 10 3.51 -32.02 44.11
C ILE A 10 2.35 -31.02 44.34
N LEU A 11 1.93 -30.79 45.59
CA LEU A 11 0.88 -29.82 45.90
C LEU A 11 1.32 -28.35 45.78
N THR A 12 2.61 -28.05 45.96
CA THR A 12 3.13 -26.68 45.80
C THR A 12 3.29 -26.26 44.33
N ILE A 13 3.42 -27.21 43.40
CA ILE A 13 3.49 -26.93 41.95
C ILE A 13 2.13 -26.49 41.38
N PHE A 14 1.01 -26.90 41.99
CA PHE A 14 -0.34 -26.53 41.51
C PHE A 14 -0.80 -25.12 41.92
N ILE A 15 -0.16 -24.47 42.89
CA ILE A 15 -0.58 -23.13 43.33
C ILE A 15 -0.05 -22.02 42.40
N PHE A 16 0.99 -22.29 41.61
CA PHE A 16 1.55 -21.31 40.66
C PHE A 16 0.91 -21.31 39.26
N ALA A 17 0.01 -22.25 38.96
CA ALA A 17 -0.60 -22.36 37.63
C ALA A 17 -1.83 -21.46 37.40
N ASN A 18 -2.36 -20.81 38.45
CA ASN A 18 -3.55 -19.94 38.35
C ASN A 18 -3.22 -18.43 38.33
N GLY A 19 -1.94 -18.05 38.23
CA GLY A 19 -1.48 -16.65 38.26
C GLY A 19 -1.68 -15.86 36.97
N GLN A 20 -2.12 -16.49 35.88
CA GLN A 20 -2.49 -15.80 34.63
C GLN A 20 -3.98 -15.98 34.39
N SER A 21 -4.78 -14.91 34.46
CA SER A 21 -5.92 -14.68 33.52
C SER A 21 -6.90 -13.57 33.89
N ASN A 22 -6.72 -12.76 34.94
CA ASN A 22 -7.58 -11.57 35.14
C ASN A 22 -7.21 -10.38 34.24
N ARG A 23 -6.33 -10.58 33.25
CA ARG A 23 -5.94 -9.54 32.31
C ARG A 23 -7.12 -9.25 31.39
N LYS A 24 -7.61 -8.00 31.42
CA LYS A 24 -8.74 -7.57 30.58
C LYS A 24 -8.28 -7.36 29.14
N VAL A 25 -8.94 -7.99 28.18
CA VAL A 25 -8.62 -7.88 26.75
C VAL A 25 -9.73 -7.11 26.06
N PHE A 26 -9.38 -5.98 25.45
CA PHE A 26 -10.29 -5.09 24.74
C PHE A 26 -9.95 -5.10 23.25
N ILE A 27 -10.74 -5.84 22.48
CA ILE A 27 -10.64 -5.91 21.02
C ILE A 27 -12.01 -5.50 20.46
N PRO A 28 -12.09 -4.52 19.54
CA PRO A 28 -13.35 -4.08 18.96
C PRO A 28 -14.10 -5.24 18.31
N VAL A 29 -15.41 -5.27 18.52
CA VAL A 29 -16.32 -6.23 17.88
C VAL A 29 -17.29 -5.42 17.03
N TYR A 30 -17.28 -5.63 15.72
CA TYR A 30 -18.20 -4.94 14.82
C TYR A 30 -19.61 -5.57 14.88
N GLU A 31 -20.64 -4.84 14.44
CA GLU A 31 -22.07 -5.18 14.63
C GLU A 31 -22.49 -6.60 14.18
N ASN A 32 -21.74 -7.23 13.28
CA ASN A 32 -21.98 -8.61 12.84
C ASN A 32 -21.35 -9.68 13.76
N GLY A 33 -20.81 -9.29 14.92
CA GLY A 33 -20.10 -10.17 15.84
C GLY A 33 -18.73 -10.64 15.34
N ASP A 34 -18.27 -10.16 14.16
CA ASP A 34 -16.92 -10.46 13.71
C ASP A 34 -15.95 -9.61 14.53
N THR A 35 -15.31 -10.28 15.48
CA THR A 35 -14.06 -9.80 16.03
C THR A 35 -13.06 -9.69 14.88
N CYS A 36 -12.92 -8.45 14.41
CA CYS A 36 -11.62 -7.85 14.23
C CYS A 36 -10.82 -8.40 13.04
N TYR A 37 -11.39 -8.23 11.82
CA TYR A 37 -10.65 -8.38 10.55
C TYR A 37 -9.26 -7.73 10.63
N TRP A 38 -9.20 -6.50 11.15
CA TRP A 38 -7.94 -5.77 11.36
C TRP A 38 -7.01 -6.44 12.37
N TYR A 39 -7.52 -6.95 13.49
CA TYR A 39 -6.68 -7.66 14.47
C TYR A 39 -6.17 -8.99 13.94
N LYS A 40 -6.98 -9.77 13.23
CA LYS A 40 -6.53 -11.02 12.58
C LYS A 40 -5.41 -10.74 11.57
N ILE A 41 -5.57 -9.71 10.74
CA ILE A 41 -4.53 -9.26 9.81
C ILE A 41 -3.29 -8.79 10.56
N PHE A 42 -3.48 -8.00 11.60
CA PHE A 42 -2.41 -7.44 12.41
C PHE A 42 -1.60 -8.53 13.11
N GLN A 43 -2.25 -9.48 13.79
CA GLN A 43 -1.59 -10.60 14.47
C GLN A 43 -0.79 -11.45 13.50
N LYS A 44 -1.33 -11.70 12.30
CA LYS A 44 -0.58 -12.36 11.22
C LYS A 44 0.66 -11.55 10.84
N LYS A 45 0.54 -10.24 10.64
CA LYS A 45 1.69 -9.36 10.33
C LYS A 45 2.72 -9.35 11.46
N THR A 46 2.30 -9.25 12.71
CA THR A 46 3.15 -9.35 13.92
C THR A 46 3.95 -10.64 13.90
N SER A 47 3.31 -11.77 13.60
CA SER A 47 4.00 -13.07 13.45
C SER A 47 4.96 -13.09 12.25
N ASP A 48 4.53 -12.58 11.08
CA ASP A 48 5.35 -12.54 9.86
C ASP A 48 6.60 -11.66 10.01
N LEU A 49 6.53 -10.64 10.88
CA LEU A 49 7.60 -9.71 11.23
C LEU A 49 8.43 -10.16 12.45
N HIS A 50 8.08 -11.30 13.06
CA HIS A 50 8.70 -11.81 14.29
C HIS A 50 8.68 -10.80 15.45
N LEU A 51 7.60 -10.04 15.57
CA LEU A 51 7.42 -9.08 16.66
C LEU A 51 6.87 -9.77 17.90
N GLN A 52 7.17 -9.21 19.08
CA GLN A 52 6.61 -9.67 20.35
C GLN A 52 5.08 -9.62 20.33
N ASN A 53 4.43 -10.65 20.88
CA ASN A 53 2.99 -10.66 21.12
C ASN A 53 2.69 -9.89 22.42
N LEU A 54 1.95 -8.79 22.31
CA LEU A 54 1.64 -7.93 23.45
C LEU A 54 0.65 -8.56 24.44
N LEU A 55 -0.13 -9.58 24.02
CA LEU A 55 -0.97 -10.35 24.94
C LEU A 55 -0.16 -11.15 25.98
N THR A 56 1.10 -11.48 25.65
CA THR A 56 2.02 -12.21 26.53
C THR A 56 3.16 -11.34 27.05
N SER A 57 3.13 -10.03 26.77
CA SER A 57 4.12 -9.09 27.31
C SER A 57 4.02 -9.01 28.84
N THR A 58 5.18 -9.00 29.48
CA THR A 58 5.33 -8.81 30.93
C THR A 58 5.79 -7.38 31.27
N ASP A 59 5.80 -6.49 30.28
CA ASP A 59 6.24 -5.11 30.45
C ASP A 59 5.26 -4.35 31.34
N THR A 60 5.79 -3.41 32.12
CA THR A 60 4.94 -2.53 32.95
C THR A 60 4.03 -1.68 32.07
N PHE A 61 4.54 -1.26 30.91
CA PHE A 61 3.72 -0.76 29.81
C PHE A 61 4.44 -0.97 28.49
N HIS A 62 3.68 -1.41 27.49
CA HIS A 62 4.12 -1.57 26.10
C HIS A 62 3.05 -1.01 25.18
N PHE A 63 3.43 -0.03 24.37
CA PHE A 63 2.60 0.54 23.33
C PHE A 63 3.18 0.21 21.96
N ARG A 64 2.34 -0.12 20.98
CA ARG A 64 2.74 -0.32 19.59
C ARG A 64 1.89 0.53 18.67
N PHE A 65 2.54 1.33 17.86
CA PHE A 65 1.98 2.01 16.70
C PHE A 65 2.30 1.21 15.43
N GLN A 66 1.33 1.06 14.53
CA GLN A 66 1.57 0.50 13.20
C GLN A 66 0.84 1.27 12.10
N ASP A 67 1.55 1.44 10.98
CA ASP A 67 1.02 1.85 9.69
C ASP A 67 1.42 0.87 8.57
N HIS A 68 1.32 1.30 7.31
CA HIS A 68 1.61 0.50 6.12
C HIS A 68 3.07 0.07 5.93
N SER A 69 4.03 0.77 6.56
CA SER A 69 5.47 0.58 6.35
C SER A 69 6.29 0.54 7.65
N HIS A 70 5.70 0.89 8.78
CA HIS A 70 6.37 0.97 10.07
C HIS A 70 5.57 0.25 11.16
N VAL A 71 6.32 -0.32 12.11
CA VAL A 71 5.85 -0.62 13.46
C VAL A 71 6.78 0.10 14.43
N VAL A 72 6.23 0.82 15.40
CA VAL A 72 6.98 1.47 16.47
C VAL A 72 6.50 0.91 17.79
N ASP A 73 7.36 0.12 18.42
CA ASP A 73 7.17 -0.39 19.77
C ASP A 73 7.84 0.56 20.76
N VAL A 74 7.14 1.00 21.81
CA VAL A 74 7.70 1.76 22.92
C VAL A 74 7.28 1.10 24.23
N PHE A 75 8.24 0.80 25.10
CA PHE A 75 7.99 0.01 26.30
C PHE A 75 8.94 0.32 27.45
N THR A 76 8.53 -0.08 28.64
CA THR A 76 9.31 -0.02 29.88
C THR A 76 8.96 -1.20 30.79
N THR A 77 9.96 -1.72 31.50
CA THR A 77 9.78 -2.77 32.51
C THR A 77 9.74 -2.20 33.92
N ASP A 78 10.26 -1.00 34.15
CA ASP A 78 10.48 -0.41 35.48
C ASP A 78 9.94 1.02 35.66
N ASN A 79 9.35 1.61 34.60
CA ASN A 79 8.96 3.03 34.51
C ASN A 79 10.11 4.02 34.72
N LYS A 80 11.36 3.60 34.50
CA LYS A 80 12.55 4.46 34.60
C LYS A 80 13.37 4.42 33.32
N THR A 81 13.46 3.25 32.71
CA THR A 81 14.16 3.01 31.45
C THR A 81 13.15 2.81 30.35
N TYR A 82 13.28 3.59 29.27
CA TYR A 82 12.35 3.57 28.14
C TYR A 82 13.08 3.10 26.90
N HIS A 83 12.47 2.14 26.20
CA HIS A 83 12.99 1.59 24.96
C HIS A 83 12.01 1.89 23.83
N ALA A 84 12.54 2.13 22.65
CA ALA A 84 11.74 2.22 21.44
C ALA A 84 12.41 1.49 20.28
N MET A 85 11.65 0.60 19.64
CA MET A 85 12.08 -0.20 18.50
C MET A 85 11.26 0.16 17.27
N ILE A 86 11.95 0.47 16.18
CA ILE A 86 11.32 0.83 14.90
C ILE A 86 11.56 -0.31 13.93
N THR A 87 10.47 -0.96 13.51
CA THR A 87 10.49 -1.96 12.44
C THR A 87 10.03 -1.31 11.13
N CYS A 88 10.94 -1.13 10.18
CA CYS A 88 10.56 -0.80 8.80
C CYS A 88 10.31 -2.08 8.02
N TYR A 89 9.24 -2.16 7.23
CA TYR A 89 8.91 -3.39 6.51
C TYR A 89 8.22 -3.16 5.17
N THR A 90 8.33 -4.15 4.27
CA THR A 90 7.61 -4.21 3.00
C THR A 90 7.45 -5.66 2.55
N TYR A 91 6.58 -5.92 1.58
CA TYR A 91 6.38 -7.24 0.99
C TYR A 91 6.77 -7.23 -0.49
N SER A 92 7.26 -8.34 -1.02
CA SER A 92 7.39 -8.51 -2.47
C SER A 92 6.00 -8.47 -3.14
N TYR A 93 5.87 -7.72 -4.23
CA TYR A 93 4.66 -7.75 -5.05
C TYR A 93 4.60 -9.03 -5.91
N ILE A 94 3.44 -9.67 -5.95
CA ILE A 94 3.16 -10.85 -6.79
C ILE A 94 1.93 -10.51 -7.62
N SER A 95 2.08 -10.44 -8.96
CA SER A 95 1.03 -9.90 -9.83
C SER A 95 -0.18 -10.82 -9.95
N ASP A 96 0.00 -12.14 -10.09
CA ASP A 96 -1.11 -13.03 -10.48
C ASP A 96 -1.02 -14.48 -9.95
N ASP A 97 0.09 -14.87 -9.32
CA ASP A 97 0.28 -16.24 -8.86
C ASP A 97 -0.31 -16.43 -7.45
N LYS A 98 -1.61 -16.77 -7.38
CA LYS A 98 -2.34 -17.02 -6.12
C LYS A 98 -1.68 -18.09 -5.23
N LYS A 99 -0.75 -18.91 -5.76
CA LYS A 99 -0.06 -19.95 -4.99
C LYS A 99 1.18 -19.42 -4.26
N LYS A 100 1.73 -18.28 -4.64
CA LYS A 100 2.94 -17.72 -4.02
C LYS A 100 2.57 -16.77 -2.89
N LYS A 101 3.11 -17.04 -1.70
CA LYS A 101 3.05 -16.10 -0.58
C LYS A 101 4.07 -14.97 -0.82
N PRO A 102 3.70 -13.70 -0.57
CA PRO A 102 4.64 -12.60 -0.66
C PRO A 102 5.74 -12.78 0.39
N LYS A 103 6.99 -12.53 -0.01
CA LYS A 103 8.12 -12.51 0.91
C LYS A 103 8.12 -11.20 1.68
N VAL A 104 8.28 -11.28 3.00
CA VAL A 104 8.43 -10.13 3.88
C VAL A 104 9.91 -9.71 3.93
N TYR A 105 10.15 -8.41 3.91
CA TYR A 105 11.44 -7.81 4.19
C TYR A 105 11.24 -6.82 5.32
N SER A 106 12.10 -6.87 6.34
CA SER A 106 12.05 -5.95 7.46
C SER A 106 13.44 -5.65 8.00
N VAL A 107 13.57 -4.54 8.68
CA VAL A 107 14.73 -4.18 9.51
C VAL A 107 14.23 -3.54 10.80
N GLN A 108 14.86 -3.89 11.91
CA GLN A 108 14.61 -3.30 13.22
C GLN A 108 15.76 -2.38 13.61
N VAL A 109 15.42 -1.21 14.14
CA VAL A 109 16.39 -0.20 14.58
C VAL A 109 15.93 0.34 15.93
N GLU A 110 16.80 0.27 16.93
CA GLU A 110 16.56 0.88 18.23
C GLU A 110 16.65 2.41 18.12
N SER A 111 15.79 3.11 18.84
CA SER A 111 15.79 4.56 18.95
C SER A 111 16.67 5.02 20.12
N ASP A 112 17.08 6.29 20.06
CA ASP A 112 17.68 6.97 21.19
C ASP A 112 16.73 6.94 22.43
N PRO A 113 17.24 6.65 23.65
CA PRO A 113 16.43 6.56 24.86
C PRO A 113 15.65 7.84 25.21
N VAL A 114 16.19 9.03 24.93
CA VAL A 114 15.50 10.31 25.20
C VAL A 114 14.28 10.46 24.29
N LEU A 115 14.42 10.04 23.02
CA LEU A 115 13.28 9.99 22.12
C LEU A 115 12.27 8.91 22.53
N ALA A 116 12.73 7.75 23.01
CA ALA A 116 11.86 6.68 23.50
C ALA A 116 11.00 7.16 24.68
N GLU A 117 11.60 7.84 25.66
CA GLU A 117 10.88 8.45 26.80
C GLU A 117 9.84 9.47 26.31
N LYS A 118 10.23 10.38 25.42
CA LYS A 118 9.30 11.39 24.87
C LYS A 118 8.08 10.73 24.21
N ILE A 119 8.30 9.69 23.41
CA ILE A 119 7.22 8.97 22.72
C ILE A 119 6.37 8.17 23.70
N PHE A 120 6.97 7.59 24.73
CA PHE A 120 6.24 6.89 25.78
C PHE A 120 5.18 7.79 26.42
N TYR A 121 5.53 9.03 26.76
CA TYR A 121 4.57 9.98 27.34
C TYR A 121 3.46 10.39 26.35
N PHE A 122 3.76 10.49 25.05
CA PHE A 122 2.71 10.70 24.06
C PHE A 122 1.81 9.48 23.90
N ALA A 123 2.38 8.28 23.88
CA ALA A 123 1.64 7.02 23.79
C ALA A 123 0.65 6.86 24.95
N LYS A 124 1.02 7.28 26.17
CA LYS A 124 0.11 7.29 27.32
C LYS A 124 -1.11 8.19 27.12
N GLN A 125 -0.98 9.33 26.43
CA GLN A 125 -2.12 10.19 26.13
C GLN A 125 -3.04 9.52 25.11
N ILE A 126 -2.47 8.90 24.08
CA ILE A 126 -3.21 8.16 23.05
C ILE A 126 -3.93 6.93 23.62
N ASP A 127 -3.37 6.28 24.62
CA ASP A 127 -3.97 5.13 25.27
C ASP A 127 -5.31 5.44 25.96
N THR A 128 -5.58 6.73 26.26
CA THR A 128 -6.87 7.15 26.83
C THR A 128 -7.97 7.35 25.79
N ILE A 129 -7.61 7.47 24.51
CA ILE A 129 -8.58 7.70 23.42
C ILE A 129 -9.27 6.38 23.09
N PRO A 130 -10.61 6.32 23.00
CA PRO A 130 -11.31 5.10 22.63
C PRO A 130 -11.12 4.77 21.14
N THR A 131 -11.41 3.53 20.74
CA THR A 131 -11.41 3.12 19.32
C THR A 131 -12.39 3.96 18.50
N GLU A 132 -12.12 4.10 17.21
CA GLU A 132 -12.81 5.05 16.31
C GLU A 132 -14.34 4.95 16.29
N ASP A 133 -14.88 3.73 16.40
CA ASP A 133 -16.30 3.41 16.44
C ASP A 133 -17.03 4.02 17.65
N LEU A 134 -16.27 4.38 18.70
CA LEU A 134 -16.78 5.02 19.91
C LEU A 134 -16.54 6.54 19.90
N ILE A 135 -15.86 7.10 18.89
CA ILE A 135 -15.62 8.54 18.79
C ILE A 135 -16.76 9.20 18.02
N LYS A 136 -17.49 10.09 18.69
CA LYS A 136 -18.61 10.82 18.07
C LYS A 136 -18.12 11.69 16.91
N GLY A 137 -18.75 11.51 15.74
CA GLY A 137 -18.46 12.28 14.54
C GLY A 137 -17.25 11.76 13.75
N TRP A 138 -16.72 10.58 14.10
CA TRP A 138 -15.70 9.92 13.31
C TRP A 138 -16.29 9.35 12.02
N ASN A 139 -15.63 9.61 10.90
CA ASN A 139 -16.04 9.20 9.56
C ASN A 139 -14.93 8.38 8.88
N ASN A 140 -15.32 7.48 7.98
CA ASN A 140 -14.35 6.80 7.12
C ASN A 140 -13.98 7.71 5.93
N GLY A 141 -12.69 7.73 5.56
CA GLY A 141 -12.20 8.42 4.36
C GLY A 141 -12.04 7.49 3.16
N CYS A 142 -11.35 7.97 2.11
CA CYS A 142 -11.08 7.21 0.87
C CYS A 142 -9.59 7.12 0.50
N ASP A 143 -8.68 7.50 1.40
CA ASP A 143 -7.24 7.48 1.16
C ASP A 143 -6.59 6.11 1.47
N GLY A 144 -7.33 5.21 2.12
CA GLY A 144 -6.87 3.87 2.49
C GLY A 144 -5.82 3.86 3.60
N VAL A 145 -5.73 4.92 4.41
CA VAL A 145 -4.79 5.00 5.53
C VAL A 145 -5.51 4.70 6.83
N THR A 146 -4.99 3.70 7.55
CA THR A 146 -5.48 3.29 8.86
C THR A 146 -4.29 3.13 9.79
N TYR A 147 -4.42 3.68 10.99
CA TYR A 147 -3.47 3.51 12.08
C TYR A 147 -3.96 2.47 13.07
N LEU A 148 -3.04 1.64 13.52
CA LEU A 148 -3.29 0.52 14.43
C LEU A 148 -2.51 0.76 15.71
N PHE A 149 -3.19 0.89 16.85
CA PHE A 149 -2.56 1.05 18.15
C PHE A 149 -2.85 -0.17 19.02
N GLU A 150 -1.79 -0.72 19.62
CA GLU A 150 -1.90 -1.66 20.73
C GLU A 150 -1.32 -1.04 22.00
N SER A 151 -1.92 -1.35 23.14
CA SER A 151 -1.33 -1.10 24.43
C SER A 151 -1.47 -2.31 25.34
N SER A 152 -0.47 -2.51 26.18
CA SER A 152 -0.32 -3.68 27.02
C SER A 152 0.30 -3.27 28.35
N ASN A 153 -0.29 -3.76 29.44
CA ASN A 153 0.26 -3.71 30.78
C ASN A 153 -0.20 -4.99 31.54
N PRO A 154 0.26 -5.22 32.78
CA PRO A 154 -0.09 -6.44 33.50
C PRO A 154 -1.58 -6.66 33.73
N SER A 155 -2.40 -5.59 33.75
CA SER A 155 -3.84 -5.68 34.04
C SER A 155 -4.72 -5.69 32.79
N SER A 156 -4.22 -5.21 31.64
CA SER A 156 -5.05 -4.98 30.46
C SER A 156 -4.29 -5.03 29.13
N TYR A 157 -5.04 -5.27 28.06
CA TYR A 157 -4.60 -5.17 26.67
C TYR A 157 -5.68 -4.45 25.87
N TYR A 158 -5.28 -3.51 25.02
CA TYR A 158 -6.18 -2.81 24.11
C TYR A 158 -5.66 -2.91 22.69
N PHE A 159 -6.58 -3.14 21.75
CA PHE A 159 -6.36 -3.00 20.31
C PHE A 159 -7.31 -1.92 19.78
N LYS A 160 -6.80 -0.93 19.06
CA LYS A 160 -7.61 0.19 18.55
C LYS A 160 -7.24 0.49 17.10
N THR A 161 -8.25 0.81 16.30
CA THR A 161 -8.08 1.24 14.92
C THR A 161 -8.57 2.66 14.75
N TYR A 162 -7.90 3.38 13.84
CA TYR A 162 -8.25 4.74 13.46
C TYR A 162 -8.04 4.90 11.96
N TRP A 163 -9.11 5.09 11.19
CA TRP A 163 -9.00 5.69 9.87
C TRP A 163 -8.25 7.01 9.96
N THR A 164 -7.51 7.42 8.93
CA THR A 164 -6.67 8.62 9.01
C THR A 164 -7.38 9.81 9.68
N PRO A 165 -6.78 10.41 10.72
CA PRO A 165 -7.36 11.59 11.36
C PRO A 165 -7.49 12.79 10.40
N LYS A 166 -6.72 12.82 9.30
CA LYS A 166 -6.80 13.87 8.27
C LYS A 166 -8.13 13.85 7.50
N ALA A 167 -8.87 12.75 7.52
CA ALA A 167 -10.19 12.67 6.90
C ALA A 167 -11.31 13.18 7.82
N GLN A 168 -11.00 13.54 9.07
CA GLN A 168 -12.00 13.97 10.04
C GLN A 168 -12.22 15.48 9.99
N ASP A 169 -13.40 15.91 10.41
CA ASP A 169 -13.66 17.32 10.64
C ASP A 169 -12.73 17.86 11.74
N SER A 170 -12.25 19.08 11.54
CA SER A 170 -11.50 19.85 12.52
C SER A 170 -12.16 19.92 13.91
N ILE A 171 -13.47 19.73 14.04
CA ILE A 171 -14.15 19.73 15.35
C ILE A 171 -13.90 18.46 16.17
N VAL A 172 -13.48 17.34 15.54
CA VAL A 172 -13.22 16.08 16.23
C VAL A 172 -11.87 16.18 16.98
N ARG A 173 -11.93 16.39 18.28
CA ARG A 173 -10.74 16.66 19.12
C ARG A 173 -9.77 15.49 19.14
N GLU A 174 -10.28 14.27 19.23
CA GLU A 174 -9.51 13.02 19.26
C GLU A 174 -8.68 12.88 17.98
N ALA A 175 -9.24 13.22 16.82
CA ALA A 175 -8.55 13.19 15.55
C ALA A 175 -7.32 14.12 15.56
N LYS A 176 -7.44 15.34 16.09
CA LYS A 176 -6.31 16.27 16.24
C LYS A 176 -5.22 15.70 17.14
N ILE A 177 -5.58 15.08 18.26
CA ILE A 177 -4.60 14.49 19.20
C ILE A 177 -3.87 13.32 18.54
N ILE A 178 -4.61 12.42 17.88
CA ILE A 178 -4.01 11.28 17.16
C ILE A 178 -3.12 11.78 16.03
N GLN A 179 -3.55 12.78 15.25
CA GLN A 179 -2.74 13.33 14.16
C GLN A 179 -1.45 13.93 14.66
N ASN A 180 -1.51 14.76 15.71
CA ASN A 180 -0.33 15.37 16.31
C ASN A 180 0.64 14.32 16.84
N PHE A 181 0.13 13.23 17.42
CA PHE A 181 0.97 12.10 17.84
C PHE A 181 1.66 11.44 16.64
N VAL A 182 0.93 11.12 15.58
CA VAL A 182 1.50 10.48 14.38
C VAL A 182 2.53 11.39 13.71
N ASP A 183 2.24 12.67 13.56
CA ASP A 183 3.20 13.64 13.00
C ASP A 183 4.44 13.78 13.89
N SER A 184 4.26 13.72 15.21
CA SER A 184 5.37 13.72 16.18
C SER A 184 6.22 12.44 16.08
N LEU A 185 5.59 11.27 15.92
CA LEU A 185 6.31 10.01 15.68
C LEU A 185 7.15 10.10 14.41
N TYR A 186 6.53 10.50 13.30
CA TYR A 186 7.18 10.60 11.99
C TYR A 186 8.36 11.55 12.01
N SER A 187 8.18 12.73 12.60
CA SER A 187 9.23 13.76 12.69
C SER A 187 10.34 13.41 13.68
N CYS A 188 10.00 13.01 14.92
CA CYS A 188 10.99 12.72 15.95
C CYS A 188 11.85 11.50 15.59
N LEU A 189 11.22 10.44 15.06
CA LEU A 189 11.91 9.21 14.71
C LEU A 189 12.44 9.19 13.27
N LYS A 190 12.16 10.23 12.47
CA LYS A 190 12.55 10.30 11.05
C LYS A 190 12.12 9.04 10.29
N LEU A 191 10.86 8.65 10.48
CA LEU A 191 10.34 7.36 9.99
C LEU A 191 10.46 7.26 8.47
N HIS A 192 10.14 8.33 7.75
CA HIS A 192 10.25 8.37 6.30
C HIS A 192 11.69 8.08 5.82
N GLU A 193 12.68 8.74 6.41
CA GLU A 193 14.08 8.57 6.07
C GLU A 193 14.59 7.16 6.40
N LYS A 194 14.16 6.60 7.54
CA LYS A 194 14.48 5.22 7.92
C LYS A 194 13.90 4.22 6.91
N PHE A 195 12.65 4.39 6.48
CA PHE A 195 12.07 3.53 5.44
C PHE A 195 12.76 3.70 4.09
N GLN A 196 13.10 4.93 3.68
CA GLN A 196 13.85 5.15 2.43
C GLN A 196 15.23 4.49 2.49
N SER A 197 15.93 4.61 3.62
CA SER A 197 17.21 3.94 3.84
C SER A 197 17.06 2.42 3.74
N PHE A 198 16.11 1.83 4.46
CA PHE A 198 15.76 0.41 4.38
C PHE A 198 15.44 -0.03 2.93
N PHE A 199 14.53 0.67 2.26
CA PHE A 199 14.11 0.38 0.89
C PHE A 199 15.29 0.48 -0.09
N SER A 200 16.24 1.40 0.15
CA SER A 200 17.47 1.55 -0.62
C SER A 200 18.45 0.37 -0.49
N THR A 201 18.29 -0.50 0.50
CA THR A 201 19.07 -1.76 0.63
C THR A 201 18.50 -2.92 -0.17
N LEU A 202 17.20 -2.88 -0.52
CA LEU A 202 16.54 -3.98 -1.22
C LEU A 202 17.08 -4.21 -2.63
N LYS A 203 16.91 -5.42 -3.17
CA LYS A 203 17.23 -5.67 -4.59
C LYS A 203 16.25 -4.91 -5.50
N PRO A 204 16.61 -4.60 -6.76
CA PRO A 204 15.63 -4.10 -7.72
C PRO A 204 14.44 -5.05 -7.86
N GLY A 205 13.22 -4.52 -7.87
CA GLY A 205 11.99 -5.32 -7.85
C GLY A 205 10.74 -4.48 -7.56
N SER A 206 9.59 -5.14 -7.49
CA SER A 206 8.31 -4.54 -7.09
C SER A 206 7.92 -5.03 -5.71
N TYR A 207 7.42 -4.11 -4.91
CA TYR A 207 7.09 -4.28 -3.51
C TYR A 207 5.76 -3.61 -3.19
N THR A 208 5.22 -3.82 -2.00
CA THR A 208 4.00 -3.15 -1.54
C THR A 208 4.26 -2.22 -0.37
N ASN A 209 3.58 -1.08 -0.37
CA ASN A 209 3.43 -0.19 0.77
C ASN A 209 1.93 0.05 0.96
N GLY A 210 1.34 -0.64 1.94
CA GLY A 210 -0.11 -0.73 2.05
C GLY A 210 -0.73 -1.38 0.81
N SER A 211 -1.71 -0.70 0.21
CA SER A 211 -2.35 -1.09 -1.06
C SER A 211 -1.57 -0.68 -2.31
N MET A 212 -0.52 0.14 -2.17
CA MET A 212 0.25 0.65 -3.30
C MET A 212 1.40 -0.27 -3.69
N ILE A 213 1.65 -0.39 -5.00
CA ILE A 213 2.84 -1.05 -5.53
C ILE A 213 3.96 -0.01 -5.68
N ILE A 214 5.06 -0.21 -4.98
CA ILE A 214 6.27 0.59 -5.14
C ILE A 214 7.32 -0.22 -5.91
N THR A 215 8.05 0.42 -6.83
CA THR A 215 9.05 -0.27 -7.65
C THR A 215 10.43 0.32 -7.42
N LYS A 216 11.39 -0.55 -7.11
CA LYS A 216 12.81 -0.20 -7.07
C LYS A 216 13.47 -0.50 -8.41
N PRO A 217 13.82 0.52 -9.20
CA PRO A 217 14.42 0.30 -10.50
C PRO A 217 15.87 -0.20 -10.36
N SER A 218 16.29 -1.06 -11.28
CA SER A 218 17.69 -1.44 -11.45
C SER A 218 18.50 -0.27 -12.01
N LYS A 219 19.83 -0.29 -11.81
CA LYS A 219 20.76 0.69 -12.42
C LYS A 219 20.55 0.82 -13.94
N LYS A 220 20.25 -0.29 -14.63
CA LYS A 220 19.96 -0.31 -16.07
C LYS A 220 18.64 0.40 -16.40
N GLN A 221 17.60 0.23 -15.57
CA GLN A 221 16.33 0.94 -15.74
C GLN A 221 16.49 2.43 -15.48
N ILE A 222 17.22 2.83 -14.44
CA ILE A 222 17.52 4.25 -14.14
C ILE A 222 18.26 4.89 -15.32
N LYS A 223 19.36 4.27 -15.78
CA LYS A 223 20.12 4.76 -16.96
C LYS A 223 19.24 4.89 -18.20
N ARG A 224 18.32 3.95 -18.42
CA ARG A 224 17.35 4.03 -19.53
C ARG A 224 16.35 5.17 -19.32
N SER A 225 15.84 5.36 -18.11
CA SER A 225 14.89 6.46 -17.81
C SER A 225 15.52 7.81 -18.13
N ILE A 226 16.71 8.07 -17.56
CA ILE A 226 17.47 9.32 -17.79
C ILE A 226 17.77 9.51 -19.28
N LYS A 227 18.28 8.47 -19.96
CA LYS A 227 18.60 8.54 -21.39
C LYS A 227 17.39 8.92 -22.25
N TYR A 228 16.19 8.51 -21.84
CA TYR A 228 14.98 8.63 -22.64
C TYR A 228 14.02 9.72 -22.17
N GLU A 229 14.27 10.34 -21.03
CA GLU A 229 13.47 11.42 -20.44
C GLU A 229 13.27 12.61 -21.38
N PRO A 230 14.30 13.16 -22.05
CA PRO A 230 14.09 14.28 -22.99
C PRO A 230 13.13 13.94 -24.13
N TYR A 231 13.13 12.69 -24.61
CA TYR A 231 12.22 12.27 -25.67
C TYR A 231 10.79 12.03 -25.19
N ARG A 232 10.60 11.68 -23.91
CA ARG A 232 9.27 11.60 -23.30
C ARG A 232 8.70 12.99 -23.08
N ALA A 233 9.51 13.91 -22.52
CA ALA A 233 9.13 15.30 -22.36
C ALA A 233 8.76 15.94 -23.72
N TYR A 234 9.57 15.73 -24.76
CA TYR A 234 9.22 16.17 -26.11
C TYR A 234 7.88 15.59 -26.60
N LEU A 235 7.63 14.29 -26.40
CA LEU A 235 6.36 13.68 -26.78
C LEU A 235 5.16 14.31 -26.06
N GLU A 236 5.31 14.71 -24.80
CA GLU A 236 4.29 15.45 -24.06
C GLU A 236 4.04 16.83 -24.69
N THR A 237 5.10 17.55 -25.10
CA THR A 237 4.94 18.87 -25.74
C THR A 237 4.22 18.83 -27.10
N VAL A 238 4.34 17.72 -27.84
CA VAL A 238 3.68 17.55 -29.16
C VAL A 238 2.40 16.72 -29.07
N ASN A 239 1.98 16.33 -27.86
CA ASN A 239 0.93 15.35 -27.64
C ASN A 239 -0.40 15.77 -28.28
N ASP A 240 -0.80 17.02 -28.06
CA ASP A 240 -2.09 17.54 -28.51
C ASP A 240 -2.10 17.75 -30.03
N THR A 241 -1.01 18.27 -30.60
CA THR A 241 -0.86 18.41 -32.05
C THR A 241 -0.90 17.05 -32.74
N LEU A 242 -0.20 16.06 -32.18
CA LEU A 242 -0.20 14.70 -32.70
C LEU A 242 -1.58 14.04 -32.58
N ASN A 243 -2.26 14.20 -31.45
CA ASN A 243 -3.60 13.68 -31.21
C ASN A 243 -4.59 14.25 -32.20
N LYS A 244 -4.64 15.58 -32.33
CA LYS A 244 -5.49 16.26 -33.31
C LYS A 244 -5.23 15.79 -34.73
N TYR A 245 -3.96 15.76 -35.16
CA TYR A 245 -3.60 15.30 -36.51
C TYR A 245 -4.07 13.85 -36.76
N LEU A 246 -3.85 12.95 -35.79
CA LEU A 246 -4.27 11.56 -35.91
C LEU A 246 -5.79 11.42 -35.90
N SER A 247 -6.51 12.16 -35.06
CA SER A 247 -7.97 12.21 -35.01
C SER A 247 -8.56 12.60 -36.36
N ASP A 248 -8.16 13.73 -36.91
CA ASP A 248 -8.66 14.25 -38.19
C ASP A 248 -8.37 13.26 -39.33
N THR A 249 -7.13 12.76 -39.38
CA THR A 249 -6.68 11.85 -40.45
C THR A 249 -7.35 10.48 -40.35
N LEU A 250 -7.46 9.90 -39.15
CA LEU A 250 -8.09 8.60 -38.95
C LEU A 250 -9.59 8.66 -39.21
N THR A 251 -10.27 9.72 -38.77
CA THR A 251 -11.69 9.95 -39.05
C THR A 251 -11.94 9.87 -40.55
N THR A 252 -11.19 10.64 -41.34
CA THR A 252 -11.31 10.65 -42.80
C THR A 252 -11.03 9.26 -43.42
N LEU A 253 -9.93 8.63 -43.01
CA LEU A 253 -9.51 7.34 -43.59
C LEU A 253 -10.44 6.17 -43.23
N LEU A 254 -11.09 6.22 -42.08
CA LEU A 254 -11.90 5.11 -41.58
C LEU A 254 -13.39 5.26 -41.93
N GLN A 255 -13.93 6.49 -41.97
CA GLN A 255 -15.27 6.76 -42.50
C GLN A 255 -15.41 6.28 -43.95
N THR A 256 -14.39 6.50 -44.78
CA THR A 256 -14.38 6.06 -46.19
C THR A 256 -14.56 4.53 -46.35
N ASN A 257 -14.21 3.73 -45.34
CA ASN A 257 -14.30 2.27 -45.41
C ASN A 257 -15.59 1.70 -44.79
N LYS A 258 -16.53 2.55 -44.30
CA LYS A 258 -17.76 2.12 -43.58
C LYS A 258 -17.49 1.00 -42.56
N ALA A 259 -16.40 1.13 -41.81
CA ALA A 259 -15.99 0.08 -40.88
C ALA A 259 -16.78 0.21 -39.57
N ASP A 260 -17.51 -0.85 -39.20
CA ASP A 260 -18.15 -0.92 -37.90
C ASP A 260 -17.12 -1.16 -36.80
N PHE A 261 -16.94 -0.17 -35.94
CA PHE A 261 -16.07 -0.27 -34.77
C PHE A 261 -16.86 -0.75 -33.57
N PHE A 262 -16.59 -1.98 -33.16
CA PHE A 262 -17.31 -2.67 -32.09
C PHE A 262 -16.70 -2.51 -30.70
N TYR A 263 -15.53 -1.86 -30.62
CA TYR A 263 -14.79 -1.68 -29.38
C TYR A 263 -14.68 -0.20 -29.11
N ARG A 264 -14.88 0.18 -27.86
CA ARG A 264 -14.74 1.54 -27.38
C ARG A 264 -13.32 2.02 -27.64
N THR A 265 -12.31 1.28 -27.16
CA THR A 265 -10.93 1.77 -27.13
C THR A 265 -9.93 0.79 -27.75
N TYR A 266 -9.05 1.32 -28.60
CA TYR A 266 -7.86 0.63 -29.10
C TYR A 266 -6.59 1.36 -28.68
N TYR A 267 -5.61 0.62 -28.18
CA TYR A 267 -4.29 1.15 -27.86
C TYR A 267 -3.29 0.77 -28.94
N LEU A 268 -2.65 1.79 -29.52
CA LEU A 268 -1.71 1.72 -30.63
C LEU A 268 -0.29 1.95 -30.12
N LYS A 269 0.62 1.00 -30.32
CA LYS A 269 2.05 1.18 -30.03
C LYS A 269 2.76 1.67 -31.27
N MET A 270 3.31 2.87 -31.20
CA MET A 270 4.15 3.47 -32.24
C MET A 270 5.63 3.20 -31.94
N SER A 271 6.44 2.94 -32.97
CA SER A 271 7.90 2.87 -32.81
C SER A 271 8.53 4.26 -32.76
N SER A 272 9.82 4.34 -32.41
CA SER A 272 10.67 5.54 -32.53
C SER A 272 10.93 6.03 -33.97
N LYS A 273 10.15 5.53 -34.93
CA LYS A 273 10.15 5.94 -36.34
C LYS A 273 8.71 6.17 -36.81
N ASN A 274 7.82 6.39 -35.83
CA ASN A 274 6.38 6.57 -35.97
C ASN A 274 5.66 5.50 -36.81
N LYS A 275 6.17 4.25 -36.80
CA LYS A 275 5.50 3.11 -37.42
C LYS A 275 4.63 2.38 -36.41
N LEU A 276 3.42 2.02 -36.79
CA LEU A 276 2.53 1.21 -35.97
C LEU A 276 3.12 -0.21 -35.77
N LYS A 277 3.38 -0.59 -34.52
CA LYS A 277 3.96 -1.88 -34.13
C LYS A 277 2.94 -2.84 -33.52
N LYS A 278 2.06 -2.35 -32.66
CA LYS A 278 1.09 -3.18 -31.93
C LYS A 278 -0.25 -2.47 -31.83
N ILE A 279 -1.32 -3.26 -31.83
CA ILE A 279 -2.69 -2.84 -31.50
C ILE A 279 -3.17 -3.81 -30.42
N LYS A 280 -3.78 -3.28 -29.35
CA LYS A 280 -4.51 -4.03 -28.31
C LYS A 280 -5.82 -3.31 -27.97
N THR A 281 -6.72 -3.98 -27.28
CA THR A 281 -7.91 -3.44 -26.60
C THR A 281 -7.91 -4.01 -25.19
N ASP A 282 -8.56 -3.33 -24.25
CA ASP A 282 -8.81 -3.75 -22.87
C ASP A 282 -10.12 -4.53 -22.70
N GLU A 283 -10.95 -4.59 -23.74
CA GLU A 283 -12.20 -5.34 -23.69
C GLU A 283 -11.98 -6.85 -23.83
N ASP A 284 -12.75 -7.61 -23.03
CA ASP A 284 -12.74 -9.06 -23.04
C ASP A 284 -13.44 -9.64 -24.27
N PHE A 285 -12.84 -10.69 -24.85
CA PHE A 285 -13.36 -11.37 -26.03
C PHE A 285 -14.37 -12.47 -25.68
N ASN A 286 -15.36 -12.17 -24.84
CA ASN A 286 -16.25 -13.18 -24.26
C ASN A 286 -17.21 -13.83 -25.30
N ALA A 287 -17.44 -13.20 -26.45
CA ALA A 287 -18.21 -13.76 -27.57
C ALA A 287 -17.30 -14.11 -28.77
N MET A 288 -17.60 -15.19 -29.49
CA MET A 288 -16.82 -15.62 -30.66
C MET A 288 -16.74 -14.54 -31.76
N ASP A 289 -17.83 -13.78 -31.95
CA ASP A 289 -17.91 -12.67 -32.92
C ASP A 289 -17.01 -11.48 -32.57
N SER A 290 -16.75 -11.25 -31.27
CA SER A 290 -15.87 -10.18 -30.81
C SER A 290 -14.46 -10.33 -31.41
N LYS A 291 -13.89 -11.54 -31.36
CA LYS A 291 -12.54 -11.81 -31.89
C LYS A 291 -12.45 -11.60 -33.40
N LYS A 292 -13.51 -11.90 -34.16
CA LYS A 292 -13.58 -11.66 -35.61
C LYS A 292 -13.62 -10.16 -35.90
N ASN A 293 -14.48 -9.43 -35.21
CA ASN A 293 -14.61 -7.98 -35.33
C ASN A 293 -13.31 -7.26 -34.97
N TYR A 294 -12.65 -7.67 -33.88
CA TYR A 294 -11.35 -7.14 -33.49
C TYR A 294 -10.28 -7.35 -34.56
N LYS A 295 -10.20 -8.54 -35.16
CA LYS A 295 -9.24 -8.82 -36.26
C LYS A 295 -9.51 -7.93 -37.47
N GLN A 296 -10.79 -7.71 -37.81
CA GLN A 296 -11.19 -6.85 -38.91
C GLN A 296 -10.83 -5.38 -38.64
N ASN A 297 -11.16 -4.85 -37.46
CA ASN A 297 -10.84 -3.47 -37.09
C ASN A 297 -9.33 -3.25 -36.99
N LYS A 298 -8.59 -4.22 -36.46
CA LYS A 298 -7.13 -4.23 -36.46
C LYS A 298 -6.54 -4.18 -37.87
N LYS A 299 -7.16 -4.84 -38.86
CA LYS A 299 -6.75 -4.79 -40.28
C LYS A 299 -7.03 -3.41 -40.86
N ASN A 300 -8.20 -2.84 -40.58
CA ASN A 300 -8.60 -1.50 -41.04
C ASN A 300 -7.66 -0.41 -40.49
N ILE A 301 -7.39 -0.42 -39.18
CA ILE A 301 -6.45 0.51 -38.53
C ILE A 301 -5.06 0.38 -39.17
N ARG A 302 -4.55 -0.84 -39.38
CA ARG A 302 -3.25 -1.03 -40.06
C ARG A 302 -3.24 -0.49 -41.48
N LYS A 303 -4.33 -0.65 -42.23
CA LYS A 303 -4.46 -0.09 -43.59
C LYS A 303 -4.42 1.44 -43.55
N ALA A 304 -5.12 2.07 -42.60
CA ALA A 304 -5.07 3.51 -42.40
C ALA A 304 -3.65 3.99 -42.06
N PHE A 305 -2.98 3.37 -41.08
CA PHE A 305 -1.61 3.74 -40.69
C PHE A 305 -0.52 3.51 -41.75
N ARG A 306 -0.81 2.80 -42.84
CA ARG A 306 0.08 2.76 -44.02
C ARG A 306 0.02 4.05 -44.84
N ARG A 307 -1.07 4.81 -44.73
CA ARG A 307 -1.32 6.06 -45.45
C ARG A 307 -0.98 7.30 -44.62
N ILE A 308 -0.96 7.19 -43.30
CA ILE A 308 -0.63 8.28 -42.37
C ILE A 308 0.88 8.54 -42.39
N LYS A 309 1.27 9.81 -42.53
CA LYS A 309 2.66 10.27 -42.42
C LYS A 309 2.82 11.09 -41.15
N ILE A 310 3.70 10.64 -40.25
CA ILE A 310 3.95 11.29 -38.96
C ILE A 310 5.41 11.76 -38.93
N ASP A 311 5.82 12.48 -39.97
CA ASP A 311 7.24 12.83 -40.16
C ASP A 311 7.65 14.02 -39.27
N PHE A 312 6.67 14.77 -38.75
CA PHE A 312 6.86 15.92 -37.85
C PHE A 312 7.13 15.55 -36.38
N VAL A 313 7.00 14.27 -36.01
CA VAL A 313 7.27 13.80 -34.64
C VAL A 313 8.65 13.15 -34.57
N HIS A 314 9.59 13.74 -33.84
CA HIS A 314 10.95 13.24 -33.72
C HIS A 314 11.20 12.48 -32.42
N SER A 315 10.51 11.37 -32.22
CA SER A 315 10.68 10.55 -31.02
C SER A 315 11.75 9.47 -31.17
N LYS A 316 12.71 9.39 -30.23
CA LYS A 316 13.65 8.26 -30.13
C LYS A 316 13.14 7.12 -29.25
N VAL A 317 11.89 7.17 -28.81
CA VAL A 317 11.24 6.13 -28.01
C VAL A 317 9.94 5.63 -28.65
N SER A 318 9.57 4.39 -28.36
CA SER A 318 8.20 3.95 -28.67
C SER A 318 7.20 4.60 -27.73
N TYR A 319 6.02 4.93 -28.23
CA TYR A 319 4.94 5.53 -27.44
C TYR A 319 3.60 4.85 -27.75
N TRP A 320 2.62 5.08 -26.88
CA TRP A 320 1.26 4.56 -27.03
C TRP A 320 0.29 5.68 -27.34
N LYS A 321 -0.79 5.35 -28.05
CA LYS A 321 -1.95 6.20 -28.28
C LYS A 321 -3.23 5.42 -28.10
N GLY A 322 -4.20 5.97 -27.37
CA GLY A 322 -5.58 5.49 -27.37
C GLY A 322 -6.30 6.05 -28.58
N ILE A 323 -7.18 5.25 -29.18
CA ILE A 323 -8.19 5.75 -30.11
C ILE A 323 -9.57 5.26 -29.67
N GLU A 324 -10.55 6.15 -29.71
CA GLU A 324 -11.95 5.89 -29.43
C GLU A 324 -12.81 6.31 -30.63
N TYR A 325 -13.89 5.56 -30.88
CA TYR A 325 -14.86 5.91 -31.91
C TYR A 325 -16.08 6.51 -31.26
N PHE A 326 -16.39 7.77 -31.58
CA PHE A 326 -17.53 8.47 -31.03
C PHE A 326 -18.22 9.31 -32.11
N ARG A 327 -19.51 9.05 -32.34
CA ARG A 327 -20.36 9.79 -33.29
C ARG A 327 -19.69 9.99 -34.65
N GLU A 328 -19.25 8.88 -35.25
CA GLU A 328 -18.55 8.82 -36.54
C GLU A 328 -17.15 9.44 -36.58
N ASN A 329 -16.66 10.01 -35.47
CA ASN A 329 -15.31 10.56 -35.35
C ASN A 329 -14.37 9.61 -34.61
N VAL A 330 -13.07 9.80 -34.84
CA VAL A 330 -12.00 9.10 -34.13
C VAL A 330 -11.30 10.09 -33.20
N ASP A 331 -11.41 9.85 -31.90
CA ASP A 331 -10.73 10.62 -30.87
C ASP A 331 -9.44 9.91 -30.48
N VAL A 332 -8.31 10.63 -30.49
CA VAL A 332 -6.99 10.10 -30.14
C VAL A 332 -6.49 10.76 -28.86
N PHE A 333 -6.00 9.95 -27.91
CA PHE A 333 -5.44 10.43 -26.65
C PHE A 333 -4.04 9.84 -26.36
#